data_AF-E3NHR3-F1
#
_entry.id   AF-E3NHR3-F1
#
_cell.length_a   1.000
_cell.length_b   1.000
_cell.length_c   1.000
_cell.angle_alpha   90.00
_cell.angle_beta   90.00
_cell.angle_gamma   90.00
#
_symmetry.space_group_name_H-M   'P 1'
#
loop_
_entity.id
_entity.type
_entity.pdbx_description
1 polymer ?
#
loop_
_entity_poly.entity_id
_entity_poly.type
_entity_poly.pdbx_seq_one_letter_code
_entity_poly.pdbx_strand_id
1 'polypeptide(L)'
;MLYFAEILLSVFNNVVVFSHHVITPIYAENNCDLLVDTLKNKVFQNIGVFGVSCPMLTILGITFERLLALIFAHCYERVRLCIGLIIGIIAVVCDMVLVWFFFRYETFEQPSISYFMVPDSSGYRMNILCWWLLAANAVNLVFNYILVKVNVALKKKWRSSLSTRFQMEENIITTKFSTFISFVHVFFFSLYLIFTLGIRLFGSNFLTTPADFVAVRGVYITIPTYNLVIGVASCIYLRRLKGEKSAKVHAEVTFKYAGYEAAQIHEEAMLSIWRTHSSKKSIF
;
A
#
# COMPACT_ATOMS: atom_id res chain seq x y z
N MET A 1 -6.80 3.94 -4.51
CA MET A 1 -6.66 3.94 -5.99
C MET A 1 -5.22 4.25 -6.35
N LEU A 2 -4.67 5.40 -5.92
CA LEU A 2 -3.29 5.81 -6.18
C LEU A 2 -2.23 4.75 -5.81
N TYR A 3 -2.27 4.21 -4.59
CA TYR A 3 -1.41 3.08 -4.16
C TYR A 3 -1.37 1.87 -5.12
N PHE A 4 -2.52 1.48 -5.69
CA PHE A 4 -2.58 0.33 -6.61
C PHE A 4 -2.01 0.69 -7.98
N ALA A 5 -2.15 1.94 -8.42
CA ALA A 5 -1.56 2.42 -9.67
C ALA A 5 -0.02 2.45 -9.57
N GLU A 6 0.52 2.85 -8.41
CA GLU A 6 1.97 2.82 -8.15
C GLU A 6 2.53 1.40 -8.19
N ILE A 7 1.86 0.45 -7.54
CA ILE A 7 2.25 -0.97 -7.60
C ILE A 7 2.18 -1.48 -9.04
N LEU A 8 1.14 -1.13 -9.79
CA LEU A 8 1.01 -1.57 -11.19
C LEU A 8 2.13 -1.02 -12.06
N LEU A 9 2.52 0.25 -11.87
CA LEU A 9 3.66 0.86 -12.55
C LEU A 9 4.97 0.13 -12.21
N SER A 10 5.20 -0.18 -10.94
CA SER A 10 6.37 -0.94 -10.49
C SER A 10 6.41 -2.35 -11.12
N VAL A 11 5.27 -3.05 -11.13
CA VAL A 11 5.15 -4.38 -11.73
C VAL A 11 5.40 -4.33 -13.24
N PHE A 12 4.82 -3.36 -13.95
CA PHE A 12 5.03 -3.20 -15.38
C PHE A 12 6.51 -2.96 -15.71
N ASN A 13 7.18 -2.08 -14.94
CA ASN A 13 8.62 -1.85 -15.07
C ASN A 13 9.43 -3.14 -14.87
N ASN A 14 9.11 -3.93 -13.84
CA ASN A 14 9.77 -5.20 -13.59
C ASN A 14 9.58 -6.16 -14.76
N VAL A 15 8.36 -6.32 -15.29
CA VAL A 15 8.08 -7.19 -16.44
C VAL A 15 8.95 -6.80 -17.63
N VAL A 16 9.01 -5.51 -17.98
CA VAL A 16 9.84 -5.02 -19.10
C VAL A 16 11.33 -5.32 -18.87
N VAL A 17 11.84 -5.08 -17.66
CA VAL A 17 13.24 -5.35 -17.30
C VAL A 17 13.56 -6.84 -17.38
N PHE A 18 12.69 -7.71 -16.85
CA PHE A 18 12.86 -9.16 -16.93
C PHE A 18 12.77 -9.68 -18.36
N SER A 19 11.80 -9.20 -19.14
CA SER A 19 11.67 -9.56 -20.55
C SER A 19 12.93 -9.18 -21.31
N HIS A 20 13.50 -7.99 -21.07
CA HIS A 20 14.77 -7.60 -21.65
C HIS A 20 15.89 -8.60 -21.26
N HIS A 21 16.03 -8.96 -19.98
CA HIS A 21 17.05 -9.92 -19.54
C HIS A 21 16.91 -11.33 -20.13
N VAL A 22 15.69 -11.78 -20.42
CA VAL A 22 15.46 -13.10 -21.03
C VAL A 22 15.71 -13.07 -22.54
N ILE A 23 15.41 -11.95 -23.20
CA ILE A 23 15.50 -11.80 -24.65
C ILE A 23 16.93 -11.49 -25.09
N THR A 24 17.67 -10.62 -24.38
CA THR A 24 19.02 -10.19 -24.76
C THR A 24 20.00 -11.35 -25.02
N PRO A 25 20.05 -12.42 -24.20
CA PRO A 25 20.95 -13.55 -24.43
C PRO A 25 20.64 -14.36 -25.69
N ILE A 26 19.42 -14.28 -26.22
CA ILE A 26 18.99 -15.05 -27.41
C ILE A 26 19.54 -14.41 -28.69
N TYR A 27 19.80 -13.10 -28.67
CA TYR A 27 20.23 -12.32 -29.83
C TYR A 27 21.67 -11.79 -29.71
N ALA A 28 22.36 -12.10 -28.61
CA ALA A 28 23.72 -11.63 -28.38
C ALA A 28 24.74 -12.50 -29.14
N GLU A 29 25.48 -11.87 -30.05
CA GLU A 29 26.58 -12.53 -30.78
C GLU A 29 27.92 -12.35 -30.04
N ASN A 30 28.08 -11.24 -29.31
CA ASN A 30 29.29 -10.93 -28.54
C ASN A 30 29.00 -10.70 -27.05
N ASN A 31 30.01 -10.96 -26.20
CA ASN A 31 29.92 -10.73 -24.75
C ASN A 31 29.63 -9.25 -24.37
N CYS A 32 29.94 -8.30 -25.25
CA CYS A 32 29.66 -6.88 -25.05
C CYS A 32 28.19 -6.51 -25.29
N ASP A 33 27.45 -7.31 -26.06
CA ASP A 33 26.02 -7.09 -26.33
C ASP A 33 25.14 -7.49 -25.13
N LEU A 34 25.71 -8.23 -24.17
CA LEU A 34 25.08 -8.54 -22.89
C LEU A 34 25.08 -7.36 -21.92
N LEU A 35 25.89 -6.33 -22.18
CA LEU A 35 25.99 -5.15 -21.32
C LEU A 35 24.81 -4.22 -21.58
N VAL A 36 24.18 -3.76 -20.49
CA VAL A 36 23.04 -2.85 -20.59
C VAL A 36 23.52 -1.45 -20.96
N ASP A 37 22.86 -0.84 -21.94
CA ASP A 37 23.08 0.56 -22.33
C ASP A 37 22.80 1.51 -21.14
N THR A 38 23.73 2.44 -20.93
CA THR A 38 23.76 3.39 -19.80
C THR A 38 22.47 4.23 -19.68
N LEU A 39 21.90 4.67 -20.81
CA LEU A 39 20.70 5.51 -20.83
C LEU A 39 19.47 4.69 -20.44
N LYS A 40 19.36 3.46 -20.94
CA LYS A 40 18.30 2.52 -20.54
C LYS A 40 18.42 2.18 -19.07
N ASN A 41 19.63 1.89 -18.59
CA ASN A 41 19.87 1.59 -17.18
C ASN A 41 19.39 2.73 -16.27
N LYS A 42 19.76 3.97 -16.60
CA LYS A 42 19.35 5.16 -15.85
C LYS A 42 17.84 5.31 -15.76
N VAL A 43 17.10 5.09 -16.86
CA VAL A 43 15.63 5.25 -16.86
C VAL A 43 14.95 4.14 -16.07
N PHE A 44 15.26 2.87 -16.36
CA PHE A 44 14.58 1.73 -15.73
C PHE A 44 14.92 1.60 -14.24
N GLN A 45 16.14 1.98 -13.82
CA GLN A 45 16.53 1.99 -12.43
C GLN A 45 15.84 3.09 -11.63
N ASN A 46 15.70 4.30 -12.21
CA ASN A 46 14.92 5.38 -11.59
C ASN A 46 13.46 4.98 -11.39
N ILE A 47 12.83 4.42 -12.41
CA ILE A 47 11.44 3.94 -12.34
C ILE A 47 11.31 2.78 -11.34
N GLY A 48 12.31 1.89 -11.28
CA GLY A 48 12.35 0.77 -10.33
C GLY A 48 12.40 1.24 -8.88
N VAL A 49 13.30 2.19 -8.56
CA VAL A 49 13.42 2.76 -7.21
C VAL A 49 12.13 3.51 -6.84
N PHE A 50 11.65 4.38 -7.72
CA PHE A 50 10.37 5.10 -7.55
C PHE A 50 9.21 4.11 -7.29
N GLY A 51 9.14 3.02 -8.04
CA GLY A 51 8.10 2.00 -7.89
C GLY A 51 8.15 1.24 -6.55
N VAL A 52 9.28 1.25 -5.85
CA VAL A 52 9.42 0.62 -4.51
C VAL A 52 9.22 1.64 -3.39
N SER A 53 9.78 2.85 -3.52
CA SER A 53 9.70 3.89 -2.50
C SER A 53 8.33 4.58 -2.46
N CYS A 54 7.71 4.84 -3.61
CA CYS A 54 6.43 5.55 -3.68
C CYS A 54 5.29 4.83 -2.95
N PRO A 55 5.05 3.50 -3.14
CA PRO A 55 4.02 2.79 -2.38
C PRO A 55 4.25 2.85 -0.86
N MET A 56 5.51 2.80 -0.41
CA MET A 56 5.86 2.88 1.00
C MET A 56 5.54 4.27 1.60
N LEU A 57 5.86 5.34 0.88
CA LEU A 57 5.50 6.70 1.29
C LEU A 57 3.99 6.94 1.25
N THR A 58 3.30 6.38 0.26
CA THR A 58 1.84 6.47 0.16
C THR A 58 1.15 5.78 1.36
N ILE A 59 1.70 4.68 1.88
CA ILE A 59 1.17 4.04 3.09
C ILE A 59 1.35 4.94 4.33
N LEU A 60 2.46 5.67 4.46
CA LEU A 60 2.62 6.68 5.51
C LEU A 60 1.56 7.78 5.40
N GLY A 61 1.31 8.26 4.18
CA GLY A 61 0.26 9.24 3.90
C GLY A 61 -1.13 8.75 4.29
N ILE A 62 -1.47 7.48 3.98
CA ILE A 62 -2.73 6.86 4.40
C ILE A 62 -2.85 6.85 5.92
N THR A 63 -1.78 6.47 6.65
CA THR A 63 -1.79 6.49 8.12
C THR A 63 -2.02 7.89 8.68
N PHE A 64 -1.37 8.90 8.10
CA PHE A 64 -1.53 10.29 8.50
C PHE A 64 -2.97 10.79 8.25
N GLU A 65 -3.55 10.43 7.11
CA GLU A 65 -4.96 10.70 6.81
C GLU A 65 -5.89 10.07 7.87
N ARG A 66 -5.61 8.84 8.33
CA ARG A 66 -6.39 8.18 9.39
C ARG A 66 -6.25 8.88 10.75
N LEU A 67 -5.07 9.40 11.07
CA LEU A 67 -4.85 10.19 12.28
C LEU A 67 -5.66 11.50 12.25
N LEU A 68 -5.65 12.20 11.12
CA LEU A 68 -6.45 13.41 10.93
C LEU A 68 -7.95 13.12 11.03
N ALA A 69 -8.41 12.02 10.44
CA ALA A 69 -9.80 11.58 10.55
C ALA A 69 -10.21 11.26 12.00
N LEU A 70 -9.28 10.76 12.81
CA LEU A 70 -9.53 10.47 14.23
C LEU A 70 -9.64 11.74 15.07
N ILE A 71 -8.73 12.70 14.87
CA ILE A 71 -8.67 13.95 15.65
C ILE A 71 -9.80 14.90 15.24
N PHE A 72 -10.06 15.03 13.93
CA PHE A 72 -10.97 16.02 13.36
C PHE A 72 -12.22 15.39 12.75
N ALA A 73 -12.82 14.40 13.43
CA ALA A 73 -13.96 13.63 12.91
C ALA A 73 -15.10 14.51 12.34
N HIS A 74 -15.41 15.64 12.99
CA HIS A 74 -16.51 16.52 12.57
C HIS A 74 -16.20 17.29 11.26
N CYS A 75 -14.99 17.82 11.11
CA CYS A 75 -14.60 18.55 9.89
C CYS A 75 -14.26 17.61 8.74
N TYR A 76 -13.80 16.40 9.06
CA TYR A 76 -13.37 15.40 8.08
C TYR A 76 -14.51 14.92 7.17
N GLU A 77 -15.76 14.89 7.69
CA GLU A 77 -16.95 14.49 6.96
C GLU A 77 -17.16 15.26 5.64
N ARG A 78 -16.84 16.56 5.65
CA ARG A 78 -17.10 17.45 4.52
C ARG A 78 -15.97 17.46 3.47
N VAL A 79 -14.74 17.11 3.87
CA VAL A 79 -13.52 17.36 3.06
C VAL A 79 -12.73 16.09 2.76
N ARG A 80 -13.26 14.92 3.14
CA ARG A 80 -12.60 13.61 3.05
C ARG A 80 -11.88 13.32 1.73
N LEU A 81 -12.51 13.61 0.58
CA LEU A 81 -11.93 13.30 -0.73
C LEU A 81 -10.75 14.23 -1.08
N CYS A 82 -10.87 15.51 -0.73
CA CYS A 82 -9.85 16.52 -1.03
C CYS A 82 -8.58 16.29 -0.21
N ILE A 83 -8.71 15.98 1.09
CA ILE A 83 -7.58 15.68 1.97
C ILE A 83 -6.79 14.45 1.46
N GLY A 84 -7.49 13.37 1.11
CA GLY A 84 -6.85 12.16 0.59
C GLY A 84 -6.10 12.39 -0.73
N LEU A 85 -6.65 13.21 -1.64
CA LEU A 85 -5.99 13.58 -2.90
C LEU A 85 -4.74 14.44 -2.67
N ILE A 86 -4.83 15.45 -1.80
CA ILE A 86 -3.70 16.33 -1.48
C ILE A 86 -2.55 15.53 -0.88
N ILE A 87 -2.83 14.68 0.11
CA ILE A 87 -1.81 13.82 0.74
C ILE A 87 -1.16 12.90 -0.29
N GLY A 88 -1.96 12.30 -1.19
CA GLY A 88 -1.45 11.44 -2.26
C GLY A 88 -0.52 12.18 -3.24
N ILE A 89 -0.90 13.38 -3.68
CA ILE A 89 -0.07 14.20 -4.58
C ILE A 89 1.23 14.60 -3.88
N ILE A 90 1.16 15.02 -2.62
CA ILE A 90 2.34 15.37 -1.82
C ILE A 90 3.28 14.17 -1.71
N ALA A 91 2.76 12.97 -1.43
CA ALA A 91 3.57 11.76 -1.32
C ALA A 91 4.33 11.46 -2.62
N VAL A 92 3.66 11.54 -3.78
CA VAL A 92 4.29 11.32 -5.10
C VAL A 92 5.36 12.36 -5.39
N VAL A 93 5.09 13.65 -5.13
CA VAL A 93 6.07 14.72 -5.36
C VAL A 93 7.28 14.57 -4.44
N CYS A 94 7.06 14.25 -3.17
CA CYS A 94 8.15 13.98 -2.22
C CYS A 94 9.01 12.80 -2.69
N ASP A 95 8.41 11.73 -3.20
CA ASP A 95 9.13 10.58 -3.73
C ASP A 95 9.96 10.95 -4.97
N MET A 96 9.37 11.69 -5.93
CA MET A 96 10.09 12.16 -7.11
C MET A 96 11.29 13.03 -6.75
N VAL A 97 11.14 13.92 -5.76
CA VAL A 97 12.24 14.75 -5.25
C VAL A 97 13.32 13.89 -4.60
N LEU A 98 12.93 12.90 -3.80
CA LEU A 98 13.86 12.00 -3.11
C LEU A 98 14.67 11.16 -4.11
N VAL A 99 14.02 10.57 -5.11
CA VAL A 99 14.68 9.82 -6.20
C VAL A 99 15.59 10.73 -7.01
N TRP A 100 15.15 11.95 -7.35
CA TRP A 100 15.96 12.91 -8.10
C TRP A 100 17.22 13.33 -7.33
N PHE A 101 17.10 13.66 -6.04
CA PHE A 101 18.25 13.99 -5.20
C PHE A 101 19.24 12.83 -5.11
N PHE A 102 18.73 11.60 -5.06
CA PHE A 102 19.54 10.41 -4.96
C PHE A 102 20.40 10.19 -6.21
N PHE A 103 19.81 10.34 -7.41
CA PHE A 103 20.50 10.09 -8.68
C PHE A 103 21.19 11.29 -9.32
N ARG A 104 21.12 12.48 -8.70
CA ARG A 104 21.68 13.72 -9.29
C ARG A 104 23.20 13.67 -9.53
N TYR A 105 23.94 12.92 -8.73
CA TYR A 105 25.40 12.84 -8.80
C TYR A 105 25.92 11.54 -9.43
N GLU A 106 25.03 10.69 -9.97
CA GLU A 106 25.43 9.42 -10.57
C GLU A 106 25.60 9.53 -12.08
N THR A 107 26.77 9.12 -12.56
CA THR A 107 27.13 9.15 -13.99
C THR A 107 26.80 7.83 -14.70
N PHE A 108 26.42 6.76 -13.99
CA PHE A 108 26.04 5.45 -14.54
C PHE A 108 27.06 4.88 -15.56
N GLU A 109 28.34 5.26 -15.45
CA GLU A 109 29.40 4.90 -16.42
C GLU A 109 29.90 3.45 -16.26
N GLN A 110 29.44 2.73 -15.23
CA GLN A 110 29.85 1.35 -14.99
C GLN A 110 29.02 0.36 -15.83
N PRO A 111 29.66 -0.58 -16.55
CA PRO A 111 28.96 -1.61 -17.30
C PRO A 111 28.19 -2.53 -16.34
N SER A 112 26.86 -2.43 -16.37
CA SER A 112 25.97 -3.21 -15.52
C SER A 112 25.31 -4.34 -16.30
N ILE A 113 25.35 -5.56 -15.75
CA ILE A 113 24.68 -6.75 -16.31
C ILE A 113 23.17 -6.74 -15.96
N SER A 114 22.75 -5.98 -14.94
CA SER A 114 21.36 -5.88 -14.51
C SER A 114 20.91 -4.44 -14.25
N TYR A 115 19.70 -4.11 -14.70
CA TYR A 115 19.02 -2.83 -14.46
C TYR A 115 18.78 -2.50 -12.98
N PHE A 116 18.97 -3.49 -12.11
CA PHE A 116 18.80 -3.38 -10.67
C PHE A 116 20.13 -3.27 -9.90
N MET A 117 21.27 -3.45 -10.59
CA MET A 117 22.57 -3.40 -9.96
C MET A 117 23.00 -1.95 -9.79
N VAL A 118 22.90 -1.47 -8.54
CA VAL A 118 23.36 -0.12 -8.18
C VAL A 118 24.88 -0.04 -8.38
N PRO A 119 25.38 1.02 -9.05
CA PRO A 119 26.82 1.26 -9.20
C PRO A 119 27.54 1.23 -7.85
N ASP A 120 28.77 0.73 -7.81
CA ASP A 120 29.52 0.59 -6.56
C ASP A 120 29.81 1.96 -5.89
N SER A 121 29.86 3.04 -6.66
CA SER A 121 29.92 4.44 -6.18
C SER A 121 28.73 4.79 -5.27
N SER A 122 27.55 4.26 -5.59
CA SER A 122 26.28 4.61 -4.95
C SER A 122 25.72 3.55 -4.02
N GLY A 123 26.33 2.37 -3.96
CA GLY A 123 25.84 1.25 -3.17
C GLY A 123 25.73 1.55 -1.67
N TYR A 124 26.59 2.40 -1.11
CA TYR A 124 26.49 2.82 0.30
C TYR A 124 25.26 3.71 0.55
N ARG A 125 25.02 4.68 -0.35
CA ARG A 125 23.86 5.59 -0.25
C ARG A 125 22.55 4.83 -0.42
N MET A 126 22.49 3.85 -1.32
CA MET A 126 21.28 3.03 -1.52
C MET A 126 20.97 2.21 -0.27
N ASN A 127 21.99 1.61 0.35
CA ASN A 127 21.80 0.83 1.57
C ASN A 127 21.24 1.72 2.70
N ILE A 128 21.78 2.93 2.87
CA ILE A 128 21.24 3.92 3.84
C ILE A 128 19.77 4.22 3.54
N LEU A 129 19.43 4.50 2.29
CA LEU A 129 18.06 4.79 1.87
C LEU A 129 17.12 3.62 2.19
N CYS A 130 17.52 2.39 1.87
CA CYS A 130 16.77 1.19 2.22
C CYS A 130 16.58 1.02 3.73
N TRP A 131 17.60 1.27 4.55
CA TRP A 131 17.48 1.23 6.01
C TRP A 131 16.53 2.30 6.54
N TRP A 132 16.57 3.51 6.00
CA TRP A 132 15.64 4.58 6.36
C TRP A 132 14.20 4.26 5.97
N LEU A 133 13.98 3.74 4.76
CA LEU A 133 12.66 3.27 4.30
C LEU A 133 12.14 2.14 5.18
N LEU A 134 12.99 1.16 5.53
CA LEU A 134 12.59 0.07 6.41
C LEU A 134 12.21 0.60 7.81
N ALA A 135 13.03 1.47 8.39
CA ALA A 135 12.77 2.08 9.69
C ALA A 135 11.46 2.89 9.68
N ALA A 136 11.24 3.71 8.66
CA ALA A 136 10.02 4.50 8.52
C ALA A 136 8.77 3.62 8.43
N ASN A 137 8.82 2.54 7.64
CA ASN A 137 7.70 1.59 7.54
C ASN A 137 7.48 0.79 8.82
N ALA A 138 8.55 0.41 9.54
CA ALA A 138 8.44 -0.28 10.82
C ALA A 138 7.80 0.61 11.90
N VAL A 139 8.21 1.88 11.98
CA VAL A 139 7.58 2.87 12.87
C VAL A 139 6.11 3.07 12.50
N ASN A 140 5.80 3.15 11.20
CA ASN A 140 4.43 3.27 10.72
C ASN A 140 3.56 2.06 11.09
N LEU A 141 4.12 0.85 11.03
CA LEU A 141 3.41 -0.37 11.46
C LEU A 141 3.05 -0.31 12.95
N VAL A 142 4.01 0.08 13.80
CA VAL A 142 3.77 0.25 15.25
C VAL A 142 2.70 1.32 15.49
N PHE A 143 2.81 2.46 14.81
CA PHE A 143 1.85 3.55 14.92
C PHE A 143 0.45 3.12 14.47
N ASN A 144 0.32 2.46 13.32
CA ASN A 144 -0.93 1.89 12.83
C ASN A 144 -1.55 0.90 13.82
N TYR A 145 -0.74 0.03 14.44
CA TYR A 145 -1.22 -0.91 15.44
C TYR A 145 -1.82 -0.18 16.66
N ILE A 146 -1.15 0.85 17.15
CA ILE A 146 -1.66 1.71 18.24
C ILE A 146 -2.96 2.40 17.81
N LEU A 147 -3.01 2.93 16.58
CA LEU A 147 -4.17 3.61 16.01
C LEU A 147 -5.39 2.68 15.95
N VAL A 148 -5.22 1.40 15.61
CA VAL A 148 -6.30 0.40 15.66
C VAL A 148 -6.83 0.23 17.09
N LYS A 149 -5.95 0.11 18.08
CA LYS A 149 -6.35 -0.06 19.50
C LYS A 149 -7.13 1.16 20.00
N VAL A 150 -6.64 2.37 19.71
CA VAL A 150 -7.29 3.63 20.08
C VAL A 150 -8.67 3.74 19.42
N ASN A 151 -8.78 3.43 18.13
CA ASN A 151 -10.07 3.45 17.43
C ASN A 151 -11.09 2.46 18.03
N VAL A 152 -10.65 1.25 18.43
CA VAL A 152 -11.54 0.26 19.07
C VAL A 152 -12.00 0.75 20.45
N ALA A 153 -11.12 1.38 21.22
CA ALA A 153 -11.48 1.97 22.51
C ALA A 153 -12.49 3.13 22.35
N LEU A 154 -12.25 4.03 21.39
CA LEU A 154 -13.14 5.15 21.09
C LEU A 154 -14.49 4.69 20.54
N LYS A 155 -14.54 3.58 19.79
CA LYS A 155 -15.80 2.96 19.36
C LYS A 155 -16.74 2.63 20.51
N LYS A 156 -16.18 2.20 21.66
CA LYS A 156 -16.97 1.90 22.86
C LYS A 156 -17.51 3.17 23.52
N LYS A 157 -16.78 4.29 23.41
CA LYS A 157 -17.07 5.57 24.07
C LYS A 157 -18.01 6.48 23.26
N TRP A 158 -17.89 6.51 21.94
CA TRP A 158 -18.65 7.42 21.08
C TRP A 158 -19.70 6.68 20.25
N ARG A 159 -20.93 6.65 20.78
CA ARG A 159 -22.13 6.08 20.15
C ARG A 159 -23.23 7.12 19.87
N SER A 160 -22.90 8.41 19.93
CA SER A 160 -23.88 9.50 19.99
C SER A 160 -24.67 9.72 18.70
N SER A 161 -24.07 9.55 17.52
CA SER A 161 -24.76 9.77 16.23
C SER A 161 -24.51 8.65 15.22
N LEU A 162 -25.45 8.47 14.28
CA LEU A 162 -25.34 7.47 13.23
C LEU A 162 -24.14 7.76 12.31
N SER A 163 -23.92 9.04 11.96
CA SER A 163 -22.79 9.46 11.11
C SER A 163 -21.44 9.17 11.78
N THR A 164 -21.25 9.55 13.04
CA THR A 164 -20.00 9.28 13.78
C THR A 164 -19.72 7.79 13.92
N ARG A 165 -20.77 6.97 14.08
CA ARG A 165 -20.67 5.51 14.10
C ARG A 165 -20.18 4.96 12.76
N PHE A 166 -20.78 5.38 11.65
CA PHE A 166 -20.37 4.93 10.31
C PHE A 166 -18.93 5.34 9.99
N GLN A 167 -18.55 6.59 10.29
CA GLN A 167 -17.20 7.08 10.08
C GLN A 167 -16.17 6.31 10.91
N MET A 168 -16.46 6.04 12.17
CA MET A 168 -15.53 5.32 13.04
C MET A 168 -15.40 3.84 12.64
N GLU A 169 -16.48 3.19 12.18
CA GLU A 169 -16.37 1.85 11.61
C GLU A 169 -15.52 1.83 10.33
N GLU A 170 -15.68 2.84 9.48
CA GLU A 170 -14.86 2.98 8.29
C GLU A 170 -13.40 3.25 8.64
N ASN A 171 -13.12 4.09 9.64
CA ASN A 171 -11.77 4.35 10.12
C ASN A 171 -11.11 3.07 10.67
N ILE A 172 -11.84 2.25 11.42
CA ILE A 172 -11.34 0.96 11.93
C ILE A 172 -11.00 0.00 10.79
N ILE A 173 -11.91 -0.16 9.82
CA ILE A 173 -11.70 -1.08 8.70
C ILE A 173 -10.51 -0.62 7.85
N THR A 174 -10.44 0.66 7.53
CA THR A 174 -9.35 1.23 6.72
C THR A 174 -8.02 1.23 7.45
N THR A 175 -7.99 1.48 8.76
CA THR A 175 -6.75 1.39 9.56
C THR A 175 -6.27 -0.06 9.65
N LYS A 176 -7.16 -1.04 9.88
CA LYS A 176 -6.80 -2.47 9.85
C LYS A 176 -6.20 -2.89 8.51
N PHE A 177 -6.80 -2.40 7.41
CA PHE A 177 -6.27 -2.60 6.07
C PHE A 177 -4.86 -2.01 5.90
N SER A 178 -4.66 -0.75 6.34
CA SER A 178 -3.34 -0.10 6.33
C SER A 178 -2.31 -0.85 7.17
N THR A 179 -2.69 -1.34 8.35
CA THR A 179 -1.82 -2.15 9.22
C THR A 179 -1.37 -3.44 8.52
N PHE A 180 -2.31 -4.16 7.87
CA PHE A 180 -1.98 -5.37 7.13
C PHE A 180 -0.99 -5.10 5.99
N ILE A 181 -1.24 -4.05 5.20
CA ILE A 181 -0.35 -3.65 4.11
C ILE A 181 1.05 -3.31 4.65
N SER A 182 1.11 -2.48 5.70
CA SER A 182 2.38 -2.07 6.33
C SER A 182 3.17 -3.29 6.82
N PHE A 183 2.48 -4.26 7.44
CA PHE A 183 3.10 -5.49 7.91
C PHE A 183 3.71 -6.30 6.76
N VAL A 184 2.95 -6.49 5.69
CA VAL A 184 3.40 -7.25 4.52
C VAL A 184 4.61 -6.56 3.86
N HIS A 185 4.59 -5.23 3.71
CA HIS A 185 5.74 -4.48 3.18
C HIS A 185 6.98 -4.62 4.05
N VAL A 186 6.86 -4.41 5.36
CA VAL A 186 7.99 -4.58 6.29
C VAL A 186 8.54 -5.99 6.21
N PHE A 187 7.68 -7.01 6.17
CA PHE A 187 8.10 -8.42 6.11
C PHE A 187 8.87 -8.74 4.83
N PHE A 188 8.29 -8.47 3.66
CA PHE A 188 8.95 -8.77 2.37
C PHE A 188 10.18 -7.89 2.11
N PHE A 189 10.13 -6.61 2.48
CA PHE A 189 11.27 -5.72 2.32
C PHE A 189 12.42 -6.05 3.27
N SER A 190 12.13 -6.51 4.50
CA SER A 190 13.16 -7.02 5.41
C SER A 190 13.81 -8.29 4.88
N LEU A 191 13.02 -9.24 4.37
CA LEU A 191 13.55 -10.45 3.73
C LEU A 191 14.46 -10.09 2.55
N TYR A 192 14.02 -9.16 1.69
CA TYR A 192 14.83 -8.65 0.59
C TYR A 192 16.19 -8.12 1.05
N LEU A 193 16.23 -7.29 2.09
CA LEU A 193 17.47 -6.73 2.61
C LEU A 193 18.37 -7.79 3.24
N ILE A 194 17.79 -8.74 3.99
CA ILE A 194 18.54 -9.85 4.60
C ILE A 194 19.21 -10.70 3.51
N PHE A 195 18.49 -11.09 2.46
CA PHE A 195 19.07 -11.87 1.36
C PHE A 195 20.13 -11.08 0.60
N THR A 196 19.87 -9.82 0.29
CA THR A 196 20.82 -8.96 -0.46
C THR A 196 22.10 -8.72 0.34
N LEU A 197 22.00 -8.46 1.65
CA LEU A 197 23.14 -8.30 2.53
C LEU A 197 23.87 -9.63 2.76
N GLY A 198 23.12 -10.73 2.91
CA GLY A 198 23.68 -12.08 3.05
C GLY A 198 24.56 -12.45 1.86
N ILE A 199 24.09 -12.22 0.63
CA ILE A 199 24.87 -12.45 -0.59
C ILE A 199 26.08 -11.51 -0.64
N ARG A 200 25.93 -10.25 -0.21
CA ARG A 200 27.04 -9.30 -0.21
C ARG A 200 28.15 -9.67 0.78
N LEU A 201 27.81 -10.19 1.96
CA LEU A 201 28.76 -10.50 3.03
C LEU A 201 29.36 -11.90 2.90
N PHE A 202 28.56 -12.89 2.49
CA PHE A 202 28.98 -14.29 2.44
C PHE A 202 29.23 -14.79 1.01
N GLY A 203 28.79 -14.06 -0.02
CA GLY A 203 28.88 -14.51 -1.41
C GLY A 203 30.32 -14.67 -1.90
N SER A 204 31.28 -13.88 -1.41
CA SER A 204 32.70 -14.04 -1.74
C SER A 204 33.29 -15.37 -1.25
N ASN A 205 32.69 -15.97 -0.23
CA ASN A 205 33.15 -17.24 0.34
C ASN A 205 32.52 -18.46 -0.35
N PHE A 206 31.39 -18.27 -1.04
CA PHE A 206 30.65 -19.35 -1.72
C PHE A 206 30.78 -19.33 -3.25
N LEU A 207 31.04 -18.17 -3.86
CA LEU A 207 31.09 -17.99 -5.31
C LEU A 207 32.50 -17.59 -5.73
N THR A 208 33.24 -18.54 -6.31
CA THR A 208 34.64 -18.39 -6.74
C THR A 208 34.79 -17.59 -8.04
N THR A 209 33.75 -17.54 -8.88
CA THR A 209 33.77 -16.79 -10.15
C THR A 209 33.07 -15.43 -10.00
N PRO A 210 33.68 -14.30 -10.44
CA PRO A 210 33.04 -12.98 -10.42
C PRO A 210 31.72 -12.93 -11.19
N ALA A 211 31.61 -13.69 -12.29
CA ALA A 211 30.39 -13.79 -13.09
C ALA A 211 29.22 -14.43 -12.30
N ASP A 212 29.49 -15.50 -11.55
CA ASP A 212 28.48 -16.18 -10.72
C ASP A 212 28.01 -15.27 -9.58
N PHE A 213 28.93 -14.50 -8.99
CA PHE A 213 28.60 -13.51 -7.96
C PHE A 213 27.67 -12.41 -8.50
N VAL A 214 27.94 -11.89 -9.70
CA VAL A 214 27.11 -10.88 -10.34
C VAL A 214 25.76 -11.46 -10.79
N ALA A 215 25.73 -12.70 -11.30
CA ALA A 215 24.51 -13.39 -11.70
C ALA A 215 23.59 -13.66 -10.49
N VAL A 216 24.14 -14.16 -9.39
CA VAL A 216 23.39 -14.38 -8.14
C VAL A 216 22.89 -13.05 -7.58
N ARG A 217 23.70 -11.98 -7.60
CA ARG A 217 23.21 -10.65 -7.23
C ARG A 217 22.08 -10.19 -8.16
N GLY A 218 22.19 -10.39 -9.47
CA GLY A 218 21.12 -10.06 -10.42
C GLY A 218 19.80 -10.74 -10.07
N VAL A 219 19.81 -12.06 -9.82
CA VAL A 219 18.63 -12.88 -9.51
C VAL A 219 17.98 -12.53 -8.16
N TYR A 220 18.78 -12.20 -7.15
CA TYR A 220 18.25 -11.83 -5.84
C TYR A 220 17.89 -10.34 -5.73
N ILE A 221 18.48 -9.45 -6.53
CA ILE A 221 18.06 -8.05 -6.59
C ILE A 221 16.75 -7.92 -7.42
N THR A 222 16.38 -8.92 -8.22
CA THR A 222 15.07 -9.01 -8.90
C THR A 222 13.86 -9.34 -8.01
N ILE A 223 14.03 -9.32 -6.68
CA ILE A 223 12.95 -9.50 -5.68
C ILE A 223 11.83 -8.41 -5.66
N PRO A 224 11.86 -7.25 -6.37
CA PRO A 224 10.70 -6.36 -6.50
C PRO A 224 9.41 -7.02 -7.05
N THR A 225 9.45 -8.28 -7.48
CA THR A 225 8.27 -9.14 -7.70
C THR A 225 7.36 -9.26 -6.49
N TYR A 226 7.85 -9.02 -5.26
CA TYR A 226 6.99 -9.00 -4.08
C TYR A 226 5.89 -7.95 -4.20
N ASN A 227 6.10 -6.84 -4.91
CA ASN A 227 5.08 -5.80 -5.12
C ASN A 227 3.81 -6.36 -5.78
N LEU A 228 3.93 -7.34 -6.68
CA LEU A 228 2.78 -8.04 -7.26
C LEU A 228 2.03 -8.84 -6.20
N VAL A 229 2.77 -9.61 -5.38
CA VAL A 229 2.20 -10.43 -4.29
C VAL A 229 1.47 -9.54 -3.29
N ILE A 230 2.07 -8.40 -2.91
CA ILE A 230 1.46 -7.42 -2.02
C ILE A 230 0.21 -6.81 -2.66
N GLY A 231 0.27 -6.44 -3.94
CA GLY A 231 -0.89 -5.89 -4.67
C GLY A 231 -2.07 -6.85 -4.68
N VAL A 232 -1.84 -8.12 -5.01
CA VAL A 232 -2.88 -9.16 -5.04
C VAL A 232 -3.41 -9.45 -3.63
N ALA A 233 -2.52 -9.63 -2.65
CA ALA A 233 -2.93 -9.86 -1.26
C ALA A 233 -3.77 -8.70 -0.71
N SER A 234 -3.39 -7.45 -1.02
CA SER A 234 -4.14 -6.25 -0.66
C SER A 234 -5.53 -6.22 -1.30
N CYS A 235 -5.65 -6.58 -2.59
CA CYS A 235 -6.94 -6.68 -3.27
C CYS A 235 -7.86 -7.73 -2.63
N ILE A 236 -7.35 -8.92 -2.33
CA ILE A 236 -8.12 -10.00 -1.69
C ILE A 236 -8.59 -9.56 -0.30
N TYR A 237 -7.67 -8.99 0.50
CA TYR A 237 -8.00 -8.53 1.85
C TYR A 237 -9.03 -7.40 1.84
N LEU A 238 -8.92 -6.45 0.92
CA LEU A 238 -9.90 -5.38 0.75
C LEU A 238 -11.29 -5.91 0.38
N ARG A 239 -11.36 -6.93 -0.50
CA ARG A 239 -12.64 -7.57 -0.86
C ARG A 239 -13.27 -8.27 0.34
N ARG A 240 -12.48 -8.99 1.15
CA ARG A 240 -12.95 -9.62 2.39
C ARG A 240 -13.52 -8.60 3.36
N LEU A 241 -12.80 -7.51 3.63
CA LEU A 241 -13.25 -6.44 4.53
C LEU A 241 -14.54 -5.76 4.04
N LYS A 242 -14.67 -5.53 2.73
CA LYS A 242 -15.91 -4.99 2.14
C LYS A 242 -17.08 -5.97 2.28
N GLY A 243 -16.83 -7.27 2.08
CA GLY A 243 -17.82 -8.33 2.28
C GLY A 243 -18.30 -8.42 3.73
N GLU A 244 -17.39 -8.44 4.68
CA GLU A 244 -17.71 -8.44 6.12
C GLU A 244 -18.54 -7.21 6.52
N LYS A 245 -18.18 -6.03 6.01
CA LYS A 245 -18.95 -4.79 6.23
C LYS A 245 -20.38 -4.94 5.69
N SER A 246 -20.53 -5.40 4.44
CA SER A 246 -21.84 -5.56 3.80
C SER A 246 -22.71 -6.57 4.56
N ALA A 247 -22.13 -7.71 4.95
CA ALA A 247 -22.83 -8.73 5.73
C ALA A 247 -23.29 -8.20 7.09
N LYS A 248 -22.43 -7.43 7.77
CA LYS A 248 -22.76 -6.82 9.06
C LYS A 248 -23.89 -5.79 8.95
N VAL A 249 -23.83 -4.91 7.95
CA VAL A 249 -24.89 -3.92 7.70
C VAL A 249 -26.20 -4.64 7.39
N HIS A 250 -26.16 -5.67 6.53
CA HIS A 250 -27.35 -6.43 6.19
C HIS A 250 -27.95 -7.13 7.41
N ALA A 251 -27.12 -7.76 8.25
CA ALA A 251 -27.57 -8.39 9.49
C ALA A 251 -28.20 -7.38 10.46
N GLU A 252 -27.57 -6.22 10.69
CA GLU A 252 -28.10 -5.19 11.60
C GLU A 252 -29.44 -4.62 11.09
N VAL A 253 -29.57 -4.43 9.77
CA VAL A 253 -30.83 -4.02 9.13
C VAL A 253 -31.90 -5.09 9.32
N THR A 254 -31.61 -6.34 8.98
CA THR A 254 -32.58 -7.45 9.12
C THR A 254 -33.02 -7.66 10.57
N PHE A 255 -32.11 -7.57 11.55
CA PHE A 255 -32.46 -7.63 12.97
C PHE A 255 -33.38 -6.50 13.40
N LYS A 256 -33.20 -5.27 12.88
CA LYS A 256 -34.10 -4.14 13.14
C LYS A 256 -35.48 -4.27 12.50
N TYR A 257 -35.60 -5.02 11.41
CA TYR A 257 -36.89 -5.31 10.75
C TYR A 257 -37.58 -6.58 11.26
N ALA A 258 -36.91 -7.40 12.08
CA ALA A 258 -37.45 -8.65 12.63
C ALA A 258 -37.57 -8.68 14.17
N GLY A 259 -37.30 -7.56 14.86
CA GLY A 259 -37.27 -7.47 16.33
C GLY A 259 -38.45 -6.71 16.95
N TYR A 260 -38.42 -6.52 18.28
CA TYR A 260 -39.44 -5.76 19.02
C TYR A 260 -39.63 -4.32 18.49
N GLU A 261 -38.53 -3.67 18.07
CA GLU A 261 -38.58 -2.36 17.40
C GLU A 261 -39.35 -2.42 16.07
N ALA A 262 -39.23 -3.51 15.30
CA ALA A 262 -40.00 -3.70 14.06
C ALA A 262 -41.48 -3.90 14.35
N ALA A 263 -41.80 -4.69 15.38
CA ALA A 263 -43.17 -4.92 15.81
C ALA A 263 -43.85 -3.61 16.23
N GLN A 264 -43.15 -2.75 16.98
CA GLN A 264 -43.63 -1.40 17.33
C GLN A 264 -43.85 -0.51 16.10
N ILE A 265 -42.91 -0.49 15.15
CA ILE A 265 -43.05 0.30 13.92
C ILE A 265 -44.24 -0.19 13.07
N HIS A 266 -44.42 -1.50 12.96
CA HIS A 266 -45.57 -2.08 12.26
C HIS A 266 -46.90 -1.80 12.98
N GLU A 267 -46.91 -1.83 14.31
CA GLU A 267 -48.08 -1.52 15.13
C GLU A 267 -48.47 -0.04 15.03
N GLU A 268 -47.50 0.89 15.10
CA GLU A 268 -47.72 2.31 14.87
C GLU A 268 -48.22 2.60 13.46
N ALA A 269 -47.64 1.95 12.44
CA ALA A 269 -48.10 2.09 11.05
C ALA A 269 -49.54 1.60 10.89
N MET A 270 -49.89 0.42 11.43
CA MET A 270 -51.26 -0.10 11.45
C MET A 270 -52.23 0.84 12.15
N LEU A 271 -51.87 1.34 13.34
CA LEU A 271 -52.69 2.28 14.12
C LEU A 271 -52.87 3.62 13.41
N SER A 272 -51.86 4.07 12.66
CA SER A 272 -51.94 5.30 11.86
C SER A 272 -52.95 5.14 10.72
N ILE A 273 -52.88 4.04 9.97
CA ILE A 273 -53.81 3.72 8.88
C ILE A 273 -55.23 3.64 9.41
N TRP A 274 -55.42 2.95 10.55
CA TRP A 274 -56.72 2.80 11.19
C TRP A 274 -57.32 4.14 11.64
N ARG A 275 -56.51 5.03 12.21
CA ARG A 275 -56.93 6.40 12.57
C ARG A 275 -57.35 7.21 11.35
N THR A 276 -56.59 7.17 10.26
CA THR A 276 -56.99 7.84 9.01
C THR A 276 -58.28 7.28 8.42
N HIS A 277 -58.53 5.97 8.53
CA HIS A 277 -59.75 5.35 8.03
C HIS A 277 -60.97 5.64 8.92
N SER A 278 -60.79 5.65 10.24
CA SER A 278 -61.83 6.00 11.21
C SER A 278 -62.22 7.48 11.11
N SER A 279 -61.25 8.38 10.95
CA SER A 279 -61.50 9.81 10.73
C SER A 279 -62.28 10.10 9.45
N LYS A 280 -62.10 9.31 8.38
CA LYS A 280 -62.90 9.43 7.15
C LYS A 280 -64.34 8.92 7.31
N LYS A 281 -64.63 8.07 8.30
CA LYS A 281 -65.97 7.52 8.54
C LYS A 281 -66.84 8.39 9.45
N SER A 282 -66.27 9.36 10.18
CA SER A 282 -67.02 10.25 11.09
C SER A 282 -67.50 11.56 10.45
N ILE A 283 -67.44 11.68 9.12
CA ILE A 283 -67.84 12.88 8.36
C ILE A 283 -69.12 12.63 7.54
N PHE A 284 -69.82 11.51 7.76
CA PHE A 284 -71.14 11.22 7.21
C PHE A 284 -72.15 10.96 8.31
#